data_AF-A0A3A6FM85-F1
#
_entry.id   AF-A0A3A6FM85-F1
#
_cell.length_a   1.000
_cell.length_b   1.000
_cell.length_c   1.000
_cell.angle_alpha   90.00
_cell.angle_beta   90.00
_cell.angle_gamma   90.00
#
_symmetry.space_group_name_H-M   'P 1'
#
loop_
_entity.id
_entity.type
_entity.pdbx_description
1 polymer ?
#
loop_
_entity_poly.entity_id
_entity_poly.type
_entity_poly.pdbx_seq_one_letter_code
_entity_poly.pdbx_strand_id
1 'polypeptide(L)'
;MATILTSSQQTFVDITDQRKLSAYITSNLPKTQSENPNVLPHTYAPSWAVTNLKLTPVIFLDQTNLSLGASGLSINWKRKDGTGAESALIAGETVAGGILTVNKDNLATSSSGMITYICYISYYDSETKNTVNISSDITYTLVKNAQNAKLASVTADTHVFKYDAGSSLVGAAQATLTAQVQGVSISKWQYKNSSGNWVDYPTTSDNGSITGGTLVVKPTHSVFFNNVAQIKLLTDDVDVYDTVTITKIYDGEKGDPGAAGGDGKGGLSVILGNETQSIACTANGAVAAEVLVNIPFTGYVGIEQTPCTCTVGTLPDGVTVKTNTAATATIAGKLSLLFAANATLGGASVLNGTIELTFTISGKKVIKQFSWSKSNKGNAGASAVVFSVYAPNGTVVLNQSGTLLLSTSAYSGSTAITSATYQWAKYVGGTWNNISGATSSSLTVSGADIVNIQSYRCTMTYGGKSYADVITVEDKSDPYVSEMLSIGGFTVKNNLGGVVPYVIVRTNQKEVDALLGNIGETAPSSPKSGDFWYKVDHTAQSVVLMKYDGAEWKNATEKQTLTYTWYMQDKDGKAITFEKSGKVIYLSAKDIDSLVTLQCDVSKG
;
A
#
# COMPACT_ATOMS: atom_id res chain seq x y z
N MET A 1 -12.28 -48.72 14.70
CA MET A 1 -11.32 -48.17 15.68
C MET A 1 -11.95 -46.92 16.26
N ALA A 2 -11.92 -46.74 17.57
CA ALA A 2 -12.29 -45.46 18.17
C ALA A 2 -11.21 -44.41 17.84
N THR A 3 -11.60 -43.16 17.63
CA THR A 3 -10.65 -42.07 17.42
C THR A 3 -9.96 -41.76 18.74
N ILE A 4 -8.64 -41.99 18.80
CA ILE A 4 -7.80 -41.57 19.92
C ILE A 4 -7.83 -40.03 19.96
N LEU A 5 -8.20 -39.49 21.12
CA LEU A 5 -8.22 -38.04 21.38
C LEU A 5 -6.86 -37.53 21.79
N THR A 6 -6.16 -38.33 22.60
CA THR A 6 -4.85 -38.02 23.17
C THR A 6 -4.23 -39.30 23.69
N SER A 7 -2.90 -39.37 23.67
CA SER A 7 -2.12 -40.45 24.24
C SER A 7 -1.16 -39.85 25.24
N SER A 8 -1.14 -40.39 26.45
CA SER A 8 -0.13 -40.07 27.46
C SER A 8 0.80 -41.27 27.59
N GLN A 9 2.10 -41.02 27.56
CA GLN A 9 3.09 -42.04 27.84
C GLN A 9 3.96 -41.53 28.98
N GLN A 10 4.09 -42.32 30.03
CA GLN A 10 4.97 -42.03 31.15
C GLN A 10 6.00 -43.16 31.25
N THR A 11 7.25 -42.81 30.99
CA THR A 11 8.40 -43.60 31.41
C THR A 11 8.56 -43.38 32.91
N PHE A 12 8.66 -44.45 33.70
CA PHE A 12 8.83 -44.36 35.16
C PHE A 12 10.33 -44.22 35.52
N VAL A 13 11.02 -43.26 34.89
CA VAL A 13 12.46 -42.89 35.05
C VAL A 13 12.66 -41.37 34.79
N ASP A 14 13.81 -40.82 35.19
CA ASP A 14 14.18 -39.42 35.42
C ASP A 14 14.47 -38.55 34.14
N ILE A 15 13.61 -37.51 33.86
CA ILE A 15 13.78 -36.25 33.05
C ILE A 15 14.25 -36.29 31.55
N THR A 16 14.05 -35.32 30.61
CA THR A 16 13.28 -34.04 30.43
C THR A 16 13.17 -33.67 28.91
N ASP A 17 12.28 -32.74 28.49
CA ASP A 17 11.90 -32.45 27.09
C ASP A 17 11.78 -30.95 26.65
N GLN A 18 11.71 -30.67 25.33
CA GLN A 18 11.94 -29.34 24.68
C GLN A 18 10.66 -28.59 24.23
N ARG A 19 10.65 -27.24 24.40
CA ARG A 19 9.53 -26.32 24.12
C ARG A 19 9.38 -25.86 22.65
N LYS A 20 8.19 -25.36 22.27
CA LYS A 20 7.81 -24.93 20.90
C LYS A 20 7.36 -23.46 20.86
N LEU A 21 7.72 -22.73 19.79
CA LEU A 21 7.41 -21.29 19.64
C LEU A 21 6.61 -21.02 18.35
N SER A 22 5.64 -20.10 18.40
CA SER A 22 4.91 -19.59 17.20
C SER A 22 4.51 -18.13 17.38
N ALA A 23 4.26 -17.39 16.28
CA ALA A 23 3.87 -15.98 16.35
C ALA A 23 3.17 -15.46 15.08
N TYR A 24 2.45 -14.35 15.23
CA TYR A 24 1.91 -13.54 14.13
C TYR A 24 2.05 -12.04 14.45
N ILE A 25 1.85 -11.17 13.45
CA ILE A 25 1.93 -9.71 13.61
C ILE A 25 0.53 -9.10 13.43
N THR A 26 0.11 -8.26 14.38
CA THR A 26 -1.06 -7.40 14.23
C THR A 26 -0.69 -6.03 13.69
N SER A 27 -1.64 -5.39 13.03
CA SER A 27 -1.51 -4.01 12.54
C SER A 27 -2.71 -3.19 12.98
N ASN A 28 -2.46 -2.02 13.54
CA ASN A 28 -3.52 -1.05 13.85
C ASN A 28 -4.12 -0.37 12.60
N LEU A 29 -3.45 -0.47 11.44
CA LEU A 29 -3.84 0.18 10.19
C LEU A 29 -3.92 -0.82 9.01
N PRO A 30 -4.64 -0.46 7.94
CA PRO A 30 -4.70 -1.22 6.69
C PRO A 30 -3.33 -1.53 6.08
N LYS A 31 -3.24 -2.65 5.37
CA LYS A 31 -2.05 -3.09 4.62
C LYS A 31 -1.80 -2.29 3.33
N THR A 32 -2.59 -1.26 3.06
CA THR A 32 -2.48 -0.45 1.84
C THR A 32 -2.55 1.03 2.18
N GLN A 33 -1.73 1.83 1.51
CA GLN A 33 -1.75 3.29 1.57
C GLN A 33 -1.96 3.85 0.16
N SER A 34 -2.85 4.84 0.01
CA SER A 34 -3.02 5.56 -1.26
C SER A 34 -2.26 6.89 -1.23
N GLU A 35 -1.52 7.18 -2.29
CA GLU A 35 -0.82 8.44 -2.54
C GLU A 35 -1.62 9.34 -3.48
N ASN A 36 -1.84 10.60 -3.12
CA ASN A 36 -2.32 11.64 -4.02
C ASN A 36 -1.13 12.53 -4.47
N PRO A 37 -0.64 12.36 -5.71
CA PRO A 37 0.49 13.11 -6.25
C PRO A 37 0.11 14.50 -6.79
N ASN A 38 -1.15 14.93 -6.66
CA ASN A 38 -1.65 16.18 -7.23
C ASN A 38 -1.58 17.38 -6.28
N VAL A 39 -0.97 17.20 -5.11
CA VAL A 39 -0.72 18.23 -4.10
C VAL A 39 0.73 18.12 -3.64
N LEU A 40 1.39 19.24 -3.35
CA LEU A 40 2.77 19.28 -2.85
C LEU A 40 2.79 19.93 -1.46
N PRO A 41 3.34 19.26 -0.42
CA PRO A 41 3.80 17.86 -0.41
C PRO A 41 2.66 16.86 -0.70
N HIS A 42 3.01 15.69 -1.24
CA HIS A 42 2.05 14.61 -1.50
C HIS A 42 1.28 14.23 -0.22
N THR A 43 0.02 13.81 -0.37
CA THR A 43 -0.83 13.39 0.74
C THR A 43 -1.16 11.90 0.68
N TYR A 44 -1.28 11.27 1.85
CA TYR A 44 -1.39 9.82 2.00
C TYR A 44 -2.61 9.41 2.81
N ALA A 45 -3.22 8.28 2.44
CA ALA A 45 -4.44 7.77 3.06
C ALA A 45 -4.36 6.24 3.31
N PRO A 46 -4.30 5.78 4.57
CA PRO A 46 -4.02 6.57 5.78
C PRO A 46 -2.59 7.13 5.74
N SER A 47 -2.35 8.31 6.30
CA SER A 47 -0.98 8.80 6.53
C SER A 47 -0.44 8.24 7.85
N TRP A 48 0.69 7.55 7.77
CA TRP A 48 1.45 7.03 8.90
C TRP A 48 2.21 8.15 9.65
N ALA A 49 2.36 9.33 9.03
CA ALA A 49 2.88 10.53 9.70
C ALA A 49 1.84 11.21 10.61
N VAL A 50 0.53 11.01 10.34
CA VAL A 50 -0.57 11.54 11.17
C VAL A 50 -1.01 10.51 12.21
N THR A 51 -1.24 9.27 11.78
CA THR A 51 -1.61 8.16 12.64
C THR A 51 -0.53 7.08 12.50
N ASN A 52 0.40 7.00 13.46
CA ASN A 52 1.52 6.06 13.37
C ASN A 52 1.03 4.62 13.16
N LEU A 53 1.61 3.94 12.17
CA LEU A 53 1.48 2.50 12.00
C LEU A 53 2.19 1.81 13.17
N LYS A 54 1.53 0.85 13.79
CA LYS A 54 2.03 0.05 14.91
C LYS A 54 1.88 -1.43 14.59
N LEU A 55 3.01 -2.13 14.57
CA LEU A 55 3.10 -3.57 14.31
C LEU A 55 3.45 -4.27 15.62
N THR A 56 2.47 -4.97 16.18
CA THR A 56 2.61 -5.66 17.47
C THR A 56 2.72 -7.16 17.20
N PRO A 57 3.85 -7.81 17.55
CA PRO A 57 3.92 -9.26 17.49
C PRO A 57 3.05 -9.85 18.61
N VAL A 58 2.41 -10.98 18.32
CA VAL A 58 1.73 -11.83 19.31
C VAL A 58 2.38 -13.20 19.23
N ILE A 59 2.82 -13.70 20.38
CA ILE A 59 3.80 -14.79 20.48
C ILE A 59 3.22 -15.86 21.39
N PHE A 60 3.42 -17.12 21.05
CA PHE A 60 2.99 -18.26 21.86
C PHE A 60 4.15 -19.22 22.10
N LEU A 61 4.36 -19.58 23.36
CA LEU A 61 5.23 -20.65 23.80
C LEU A 61 4.33 -21.83 24.21
N ASP A 62 4.53 -22.99 23.61
CA ASP A 62 3.71 -24.19 23.82
C ASP A 62 2.19 -23.90 23.69
N GLN A 63 1.82 -23.08 22.69
CA GLN A 63 0.48 -22.56 22.40
C GLN A 63 -0.10 -21.57 23.45
N THR A 64 0.58 -21.35 24.57
CA THR A 64 0.23 -20.33 25.57
C THR A 64 0.80 -18.96 25.19
N ASN A 65 -0.01 -17.90 25.32
CA ASN A 65 0.40 -16.53 24.98
C ASN A 65 1.57 -16.05 25.85
N LEU A 66 2.65 -15.60 25.22
CA LEU A 66 3.89 -15.14 25.85
C LEU A 66 3.96 -13.61 25.79
N SER A 67 4.03 -12.97 26.97
CA SER A 67 4.18 -11.51 27.08
C SER A 67 5.45 -11.01 26.38
N LEU A 68 5.36 -9.85 25.71
CA LEU A 68 6.50 -9.21 25.03
C LEU A 68 7.62 -8.77 25.99
N GLY A 69 7.35 -8.72 27.29
CA GLY A 69 8.35 -8.48 28.35
C GLY A 69 8.81 -9.75 29.07
N ALA A 70 8.53 -10.94 28.55
CA ALA A 70 8.93 -12.20 29.20
C ALA A 70 10.46 -12.35 29.26
N SER A 71 10.97 -12.90 30.36
CA SER A 71 12.39 -13.27 30.49
C SER A 71 12.78 -14.27 29.41
N GLY A 72 13.99 -14.15 28.86
CA GLY A 72 14.49 -14.98 27.76
C GLY A 72 13.96 -14.63 26.36
N LEU A 73 12.95 -13.76 26.24
CA LEU A 73 12.41 -13.33 24.95
C LEU A 73 13.23 -12.17 24.36
N SER A 74 13.57 -12.29 23.07
CA SER A 74 14.24 -11.26 22.27
C SER A 74 13.52 -11.08 20.93
N ILE A 75 13.27 -9.83 20.55
CA ILE A 75 12.51 -9.44 19.37
C ILE A 75 13.30 -8.41 18.59
N ASN A 76 13.56 -8.70 17.31
CA ASN A 76 14.29 -7.81 16.40
C ASN A 76 13.51 -7.61 15.10
N TRP A 77 13.59 -6.42 14.52
CA TRP A 77 12.85 -6.07 13.30
C TRP A 77 13.80 -5.69 12.16
N LYS A 78 13.43 -6.09 10.94
CA LYS A 78 14.04 -5.68 9.66
C LYS A 78 12.94 -5.30 8.66
N ARG A 79 13.36 -4.77 7.51
CA ARG A 79 12.48 -4.52 6.35
C ARG A 79 13.12 -4.92 5.02
N LYS A 80 12.29 -5.15 3.99
CA LYS A 80 12.70 -5.25 2.59
C LYS A 80 11.78 -4.39 1.70
N ASP A 81 12.33 -3.87 0.60
CA ASP A 81 11.58 -3.19 -0.46
C ASP A 81 11.23 -4.22 -1.53
N GLY A 82 9.94 -4.56 -1.67
CA GLY A 82 9.45 -5.60 -2.58
C GLY A 82 10.13 -6.95 -2.37
N THR A 83 10.75 -7.47 -3.44
CA THR A 83 11.55 -8.72 -3.45
C THR A 83 13.03 -8.51 -3.16
N GLY A 84 13.44 -7.29 -2.79
CA GLY A 84 14.82 -6.95 -2.46
C GLY A 84 15.34 -7.64 -1.19
N ALA A 85 16.63 -7.49 -0.95
CA ALA A 85 17.30 -8.03 0.24
C ALA A 85 16.78 -7.39 1.54
N GLU A 86 16.95 -8.11 2.65
CA GLU A 86 16.70 -7.58 3.99
C GLU A 86 17.63 -6.40 4.31
N SER A 87 17.08 -5.40 4.99
CA SER A 87 17.75 -4.17 5.38
C SER A 87 17.35 -3.78 6.81
N ALA A 88 18.18 -2.95 7.44
CA ALA A 88 17.86 -2.36 8.73
C ALA A 88 16.65 -1.41 8.62
N LEU A 89 16.01 -1.13 9.76
CA LEU A 89 14.99 -0.08 9.86
C LEU A 89 15.60 1.29 9.53
N ILE A 90 14.80 2.16 8.91
CA ILE A 90 15.23 3.51 8.49
C ILE A 90 14.63 4.61 9.36
N ALA A 91 15.01 5.86 9.10
CA ALA A 91 14.53 7.02 9.87
C ALA A 91 12.99 7.11 9.87
N GLY A 92 12.38 7.03 11.05
CA GLY A 92 10.93 7.02 11.26
C GLY A 92 10.35 5.64 11.59
N GLU A 93 11.17 4.60 11.60
CA GLU A 93 10.83 3.25 12.06
C GLU A 93 11.57 2.97 13.38
N THR A 94 10.85 2.76 14.47
CA THR A 94 11.43 2.57 15.82
C THR A 94 10.79 1.41 16.56
N VAL A 95 11.60 0.63 17.28
CA VAL A 95 11.13 -0.50 18.10
C VAL A 95 11.16 -0.11 19.56
N ALA A 96 10.06 -0.33 20.28
CA ALA A 96 9.97 -0.18 21.72
C ALA A 96 9.10 -1.31 22.31
N GLY A 97 9.61 -2.02 23.33
CA GLY A 97 8.88 -3.15 23.94
C GLY A 97 8.51 -4.27 22.95
N GLY A 98 9.34 -4.50 21.92
CA GLY A 98 9.08 -5.46 20.83
C GLY A 98 8.12 -4.96 19.74
N ILE A 99 7.45 -3.82 19.94
CA ILE A 99 6.49 -3.24 18.98
C ILE A 99 7.23 -2.30 18.02
N LEU A 100 7.06 -2.50 16.72
CA LEU A 100 7.57 -1.58 15.70
C LEU A 100 6.54 -0.47 15.43
N THR A 101 6.97 0.79 15.57
CA THR A 101 6.20 1.99 15.24
C THR A 101 6.80 2.66 14.02
N VAL A 102 5.97 3.00 13.03
CA VAL A 102 6.34 3.78 11.84
C VAL A 102 5.59 5.10 11.85
N ASN A 103 6.32 6.22 11.90
CA ASN A 103 5.78 7.58 12.06
C ASN A 103 6.01 8.49 10.84
N LYS A 104 6.25 7.88 9.68
CA LYS A 104 6.42 8.54 8.38
C LYS A 104 5.78 7.70 7.30
N ASP A 105 5.38 8.34 6.21
CA ASP A 105 4.91 7.69 4.98
C ASP A 105 6.06 7.06 4.18
N ASN A 106 6.90 6.25 4.85
CA ASN A 106 8.08 5.59 4.29
C ASN A 106 7.75 4.62 3.14
N LEU A 107 6.48 4.23 2.98
CA LEU A 107 6.02 3.47 1.82
C LEU A 107 6.14 4.27 0.51
N ALA A 108 6.07 5.60 0.57
CA ALA A 108 6.32 6.48 -0.58
C ALA A 108 7.78 6.45 -1.06
N THR A 109 8.73 6.07 -0.19
CA THR A 109 10.15 5.94 -0.56
C THR A 109 10.49 4.56 -1.12
N SER A 110 9.53 3.63 -1.18
CA SER A 110 9.72 2.31 -1.79
C SER A 110 9.77 2.44 -3.32
N SER A 111 10.81 1.85 -3.90
CA SER A 111 10.99 1.75 -5.35
C SER A 111 10.00 0.77 -6.00
N SER A 112 9.63 -0.30 -5.28
CA SER A 112 8.65 -1.30 -5.74
C SER A 112 7.19 -0.92 -5.46
N GLY A 113 6.96 0.10 -4.62
CA GLY A 113 5.65 0.38 -4.04
C GLY A 113 5.23 -0.65 -2.97
N MET A 114 6.14 -1.49 -2.46
CA MET A 114 5.86 -2.47 -1.41
C MET A 114 6.96 -2.49 -0.35
N ILE A 115 6.57 -2.59 0.93
CA ILE A 115 7.49 -2.84 2.06
C ILE A 115 6.99 -4.04 2.84
N THR A 116 7.86 -5.03 3.06
CA THR A 116 7.64 -6.08 4.06
C THR A 116 8.45 -5.79 5.31
N TYR A 117 7.80 -5.76 6.46
CA TYR A 117 8.45 -5.75 7.77
C TYR A 117 8.55 -7.19 8.29
N ILE A 118 9.72 -7.55 8.81
CA ILE A 118 10.04 -8.91 9.27
C ILE A 118 10.44 -8.84 10.73
N CYS A 119 9.75 -9.60 11.57
CA CYS A 119 9.98 -9.74 13.00
C CYS A 119 10.68 -11.09 13.27
N TYR A 120 11.90 -11.03 13.82
CA TYR A 120 12.64 -12.20 14.30
C TYR A 120 12.44 -12.32 15.80
N ILE A 121 12.10 -13.51 16.25
CA ILE A 121 11.74 -13.79 17.63
C ILE A 121 12.60 -14.96 18.11
N SER A 122 13.27 -14.76 19.24
CA SER A 122 14.11 -15.75 19.92
C SER A 122 13.64 -15.90 21.35
N TYR A 123 13.48 -17.13 21.83
CA TYR A 123 13.15 -17.43 23.22
C TYR A 123 14.20 -18.37 23.81
N TYR A 124 14.91 -17.90 24.83
CA TYR A 124 15.79 -18.70 25.67
C TYR A 124 15.03 -19.27 26.87
N ASP A 125 14.96 -20.60 26.94
CA ASP A 125 14.37 -21.31 28.06
C ASP A 125 15.42 -21.52 29.17
N SER A 126 15.17 -20.92 30.32
CA SER A 126 16.05 -21.05 31.49
C SER A 126 16.02 -22.43 32.15
N GLU A 127 15.00 -23.24 31.91
CA GLU A 127 14.87 -24.60 32.47
C GLU A 127 15.68 -25.58 31.62
N THR A 128 15.35 -25.71 30.33
CA THR A 128 16.04 -26.63 29.41
C THR A 128 17.38 -26.12 28.86
N LYS A 129 17.74 -24.85 29.13
CA LYS A 129 18.92 -24.13 28.60
C LYS A 129 18.97 -24.00 27.07
N ASN A 130 17.86 -24.26 26.38
CA ASN A 130 17.76 -24.21 24.92
C ASN A 130 17.21 -22.87 24.41
N THR A 131 17.54 -22.54 23.16
CA THR A 131 16.97 -21.38 22.46
C THR A 131 16.13 -21.82 21.27
N VAL A 132 14.90 -21.29 21.16
CA VAL A 132 14.01 -21.51 20.00
C VAL A 132 13.87 -20.20 19.22
N ASN A 133 13.94 -20.27 17.89
CA ASN A 133 13.89 -19.09 17.01
C ASN A 133 12.84 -19.25 15.92
N ILE A 134 12.10 -18.18 15.62
CA ILE A 134 11.14 -18.08 14.50
C ILE A 134 11.21 -16.68 13.86
N SER A 135 10.55 -16.53 12.71
CA SER A 135 10.23 -15.22 12.14
C SER A 135 8.77 -15.13 11.72
N SER A 136 8.25 -13.91 11.66
CA SER A 136 6.92 -13.57 11.13
C SER A 136 7.05 -12.30 10.29
N ASP A 137 6.24 -12.13 9.25
CA ASP A 137 6.30 -10.94 8.39
C ASP A 137 4.93 -10.37 8.01
N ILE A 138 4.94 -9.11 7.59
CA ILE A 138 3.75 -8.39 7.12
C ILE A 138 4.12 -7.41 6.01
N THR A 139 3.38 -7.46 4.89
CA THR A 139 3.64 -6.64 3.70
C THR A 139 2.59 -5.55 3.51
N TYR A 140 3.05 -4.36 3.11
CA TYR A 140 2.27 -3.17 2.80
C TYR A 140 2.48 -2.74 1.35
N THR A 141 1.43 -2.19 0.71
CA THR A 141 1.45 -1.76 -0.70
C THR A 141 1.00 -0.31 -0.88
N LEU A 142 1.67 0.43 -1.76
CA LEU A 142 1.35 1.79 -2.16
C LEU A 142 0.48 1.80 -3.42
N VAL A 143 -0.61 2.57 -3.41
CA VAL A 143 -1.47 2.78 -4.58
C VAL A 143 -1.43 4.25 -4.99
N LYS A 144 -0.79 4.54 -6.12
CA LYS A 144 -0.65 5.90 -6.65
C LYS A 144 -1.87 6.32 -7.47
N ASN A 145 -2.41 7.50 -7.18
CA ASN A 145 -3.50 8.07 -7.97
C ASN A 145 -3.04 8.66 -9.30
N ALA A 146 -3.98 8.80 -10.25
CA ALA A 146 -3.71 9.45 -11.52
C ALA A 146 -3.28 10.92 -11.32
N GLN A 147 -2.28 11.34 -12.08
CA GLN A 147 -1.81 12.72 -12.09
C GLN A 147 -2.67 13.61 -12.99
N ASN A 148 -2.76 14.89 -12.64
CA ASN A 148 -3.36 15.94 -13.45
C ASN A 148 -2.58 16.13 -14.76
N ALA A 149 -3.25 16.72 -15.76
CA ALA A 149 -2.59 17.12 -17.00
C ALA A 149 -1.55 18.23 -16.71
N LYS A 150 -0.40 18.12 -17.38
CA LYS A 150 0.69 19.09 -17.31
C LYS A 150 0.61 20.06 -18.49
N LEU A 151 0.61 21.37 -18.22
CA LEU A 151 0.55 22.43 -19.24
C LEU A 151 1.44 23.61 -18.84
N ALA A 152 2.01 24.26 -19.86
CA ALA A 152 2.66 25.56 -19.77
C ALA A 152 2.27 26.39 -21.01
N SER A 153 2.03 27.69 -20.84
CA SER A 153 1.88 28.64 -21.93
C SER A 153 2.39 30.04 -21.57
N VAL A 154 2.78 30.80 -22.58
CA VAL A 154 3.31 32.17 -22.46
C VAL A 154 2.53 33.12 -23.35
N THR A 155 2.17 34.29 -22.82
CA THR A 155 1.63 35.41 -23.59
C THR A 155 2.52 36.64 -23.45
N ALA A 156 2.50 37.54 -24.43
CA ALA A 156 3.24 38.81 -24.42
C ALA A 156 2.34 39.98 -24.81
N ASP A 157 2.54 41.14 -24.19
CA ASP A 157 1.89 42.41 -24.54
C ASP A 157 2.40 43.01 -25.86
N THR A 158 3.67 42.81 -26.19
CA THR A 158 4.28 43.12 -27.50
C THR A 158 5.30 42.06 -27.91
N HIS A 159 5.44 41.89 -29.22
CA HIS A 159 6.43 41.02 -29.86
C HIS A 159 7.51 41.81 -30.61
N VAL A 160 7.46 43.16 -30.56
CA VAL A 160 8.38 44.04 -31.31
C VAL A 160 8.86 45.25 -30.55
N PHE A 161 10.09 45.64 -30.88
CA PHE A 161 10.68 46.94 -30.59
C PHE A 161 11.00 47.65 -31.91
N LYS A 162 10.50 48.87 -32.07
CA LYS A 162 10.61 49.67 -33.31
C LYS A 162 11.63 50.79 -33.13
N TYR A 163 12.52 50.94 -34.10
CA TYR A 163 13.56 51.95 -34.12
C TYR A 163 13.46 52.80 -35.40
N ASP A 164 13.52 54.12 -35.27
CA ASP A 164 13.55 55.02 -36.43
C ASP A 164 14.88 54.95 -37.20
N ALA A 165 14.98 55.73 -38.28
CA ALA A 165 16.18 55.81 -39.12
C ALA A 165 17.41 56.35 -38.37
N GLY A 166 17.20 57.09 -37.27
CA GLY A 166 18.26 57.51 -36.34
C GLY A 166 18.64 56.43 -35.32
N SER A 167 18.10 55.20 -35.46
CA SER A 167 18.22 54.10 -34.49
C SER A 167 17.71 54.44 -33.09
N SER A 168 16.78 55.39 -32.96
CA SER A 168 16.11 55.73 -31.70
C SER A 168 14.83 54.91 -31.53
N LEU A 169 14.57 54.43 -30.30
CA LEU A 169 13.40 53.59 -30.02
C LEU A 169 12.11 54.43 -30.05
N VAL A 170 11.20 54.08 -30.97
CA VAL A 170 9.90 54.75 -31.17
C VAL A 170 8.69 53.86 -30.84
N GLY A 171 8.94 52.61 -30.45
CA GLY A 171 7.92 51.65 -30.04
C GLY A 171 7.80 51.47 -28.52
N ALA A 172 7.25 50.33 -28.09
CA ALA A 172 7.21 49.94 -26.69
C ALA A 172 8.62 49.88 -26.07
N ALA A 173 8.76 50.34 -24.83
CA ALA A 173 10.03 50.32 -24.09
C ALA A 173 10.38 48.95 -23.47
N GLN A 174 9.38 48.06 -23.35
CA GLN A 174 9.51 46.71 -22.84
C GLN A 174 8.43 45.79 -23.42
N ALA A 175 8.60 44.50 -23.23
CA ALA A 175 7.58 43.48 -23.34
C ALA A 175 7.43 42.77 -22.00
N THR A 176 6.20 42.49 -21.59
CA THR A 176 5.85 41.77 -20.38
C THR A 176 5.33 40.39 -20.78
N LEU A 177 6.12 39.35 -20.52
CA LEU A 177 5.69 37.97 -20.67
C LEU A 177 4.91 37.53 -19.45
N THR A 178 3.82 36.80 -19.65
CA THR A 178 3.02 36.18 -18.59
C THR A 178 2.90 34.68 -18.85
N ALA A 179 3.29 33.88 -17.85
CA ALA A 179 3.17 32.43 -17.85
C ALA A 179 1.83 31.99 -17.26
N GLN A 180 1.28 30.89 -17.79
CA GLN A 180 0.23 30.10 -17.16
C GLN A 180 0.67 28.63 -17.12
N VAL A 181 0.54 27.98 -15.97
CA VAL A 181 0.93 26.57 -15.78
C VAL A 181 -0.15 25.77 -15.07
N GLN A 182 -0.24 24.48 -15.37
CA GLN A 182 -1.12 23.52 -14.69
C GLN A 182 -0.35 22.21 -14.48
N GLY A 183 -0.42 21.62 -13.28
CA GLY A 183 0.21 20.32 -13.00
C GLY A 183 1.75 20.31 -12.99
N VAL A 184 2.38 21.47 -13.15
CA VAL A 184 3.83 21.72 -13.12
C VAL A 184 4.10 23.07 -12.45
N SER A 185 5.32 23.24 -11.93
CA SER A 185 5.81 24.47 -11.32
C SER A 185 6.75 25.19 -12.28
N ILE A 186 6.77 26.53 -12.27
CA ILE A 186 7.76 27.29 -13.06
C ILE A 186 9.15 27.04 -12.46
N SER A 187 10.06 26.51 -13.27
CA SER A 187 11.46 26.31 -12.89
C SER A 187 12.25 27.59 -13.16
N LYS A 188 12.23 28.09 -14.41
CA LYS A 188 12.91 29.33 -14.80
C LYS A 188 12.53 29.83 -16.20
N TRP A 189 12.78 31.11 -16.46
CA TRP A 189 12.88 31.66 -17.81
C TRP A 189 14.28 31.50 -18.39
N GLN A 190 14.35 31.19 -19.68
CA GLN A 190 15.59 31.03 -20.44
C GLN A 190 15.53 31.81 -21.75
N TYR A 191 16.69 32.14 -22.33
CA TYR A 191 16.81 32.68 -23.69
C TYR A 191 17.76 31.82 -24.52
N LYS A 192 17.60 31.89 -25.84
CA LYS A 192 18.50 31.19 -26.77
C LYS A 192 19.69 32.09 -27.10
N ASN A 193 20.90 31.62 -26.81
CA ASN A 193 22.12 32.38 -27.07
C ASN A 193 22.56 32.31 -28.55
N SER A 194 23.60 33.07 -28.92
CA SER A 194 24.18 33.09 -30.26
C SER A 194 24.66 31.73 -30.78
N SER A 195 24.97 30.78 -29.90
CA SER A 195 25.34 29.41 -30.24
C SER A 195 24.15 28.47 -30.41
N GLY A 196 22.91 28.97 -30.26
CA GLY A 196 21.68 28.21 -30.38
C GLY A 196 21.27 27.44 -29.11
N ASN A 197 22.00 27.59 -28.01
CA ASN A 197 21.73 26.90 -26.74
C ASN A 197 20.78 27.71 -25.85
N TRP A 198 19.88 27.01 -25.15
CA TRP A 198 19.07 27.61 -24.09
C TRP A 198 19.91 27.84 -22.84
N VAL A 199 19.91 29.07 -22.34
CA VAL A 199 20.60 29.50 -21.13
C VAL A 199 19.69 30.38 -20.28
N ASP A 200 19.94 30.43 -18.98
CA ASP A 200 19.10 31.16 -18.02
C ASP A 200 19.00 32.65 -18.37
N TYR A 201 17.79 33.23 -18.26
CA TYR A 201 17.60 34.64 -18.57
C TYR A 201 18.40 35.54 -17.59
N PRO A 202 19.06 36.62 -18.05
CA PRO A 202 19.86 37.45 -17.16
C PRO A 202 19.01 38.07 -16.05
N THR A 203 19.41 37.91 -14.79
CA THR A 203 18.83 38.65 -13.67
C THR A 203 19.26 40.11 -13.77
N THR A 204 18.29 41.01 -13.87
CA THR A 204 18.50 42.46 -13.96
C THR A 204 17.68 43.17 -12.89
N SER A 205 17.79 44.49 -12.76
CA SER A 205 16.86 45.28 -11.94
C SER A 205 15.39 45.11 -12.34
N ASP A 206 15.14 44.70 -13.58
CA ASP A 206 13.80 44.45 -14.14
C ASP A 206 13.33 43.01 -13.91
N ASN A 207 14.26 42.07 -13.63
CA ASN A 207 13.99 40.66 -13.34
C ASN A 207 14.84 40.19 -12.16
N GLY A 208 14.49 40.60 -10.95
CA GLY A 208 15.17 40.17 -9.71
C GLY A 208 15.06 38.66 -9.45
N SER A 209 14.09 37.98 -10.05
CA SER A 209 14.02 36.52 -10.16
C SER A 209 13.54 36.14 -11.56
N ILE A 210 13.98 34.97 -12.03
CA ILE A 210 13.54 34.34 -13.28
C ILE A 210 12.66 33.12 -13.04
N THR A 211 12.23 32.84 -11.80
CA THR A 211 11.36 31.70 -11.45
C THR A 211 9.88 32.10 -11.29
N GLY A 212 9.55 33.36 -11.56
CA GLY A 212 8.21 33.93 -11.40
C GLY A 212 7.30 33.75 -12.61
N GLY A 213 6.00 33.98 -12.41
CA GLY A 213 4.98 33.93 -13.45
C GLY A 213 5.05 35.03 -14.52
N THR A 214 5.99 35.97 -14.42
CA THR A 214 6.19 37.04 -15.40
C THR A 214 7.68 37.23 -15.70
N LEU A 215 7.98 37.81 -16.87
CA LEU A 215 9.33 38.22 -17.27
C LEU A 215 9.26 39.53 -18.05
N VAL A 216 10.08 40.51 -17.67
CA VAL A 216 10.22 41.78 -18.39
C VAL A 216 11.38 41.69 -19.38
N VAL A 217 11.10 41.91 -20.66
CA VAL A 217 12.10 41.93 -21.73
C VAL A 217 12.25 43.36 -22.21
N LYS A 218 13.45 43.94 -22.13
CA LYS A 218 13.73 45.27 -22.68
C LYS A 218 14.64 45.19 -23.90
N PRO A 219 14.55 46.15 -24.85
CA PRO A 219 15.47 46.20 -25.99
C PRO A 219 16.94 46.33 -25.59
N THR A 220 17.22 46.82 -24.37
CA THR A 220 18.57 46.95 -23.81
C THR A 220 19.14 45.65 -23.21
N HIS A 221 18.32 44.60 -23.01
CA HIS A 221 18.80 43.33 -22.47
C HIS A 221 19.67 42.58 -23.51
N SER A 222 20.77 41.98 -23.05
CA SER A 222 21.74 41.22 -23.87
C SER A 222 21.24 39.82 -24.28
N VAL A 223 19.98 39.74 -24.70
CA VAL A 223 19.27 38.50 -25.12
C VAL A 223 18.87 38.51 -26.61
N PHE A 224 19.14 39.60 -27.31
CA PHE A 224 18.85 39.76 -28.74
C PHE A 224 20.09 39.44 -29.58
N PHE A 225 20.00 38.45 -30.46
CA PHE A 225 21.02 38.11 -31.46
C PHE A 225 20.43 38.27 -32.85
N ASN A 226 21.13 38.97 -33.74
CA ASN A 226 20.61 39.36 -35.05
C ASN A 226 19.21 40.00 -34.94
N ASN A 227 19.04 40.88 -33.95
CA ASN A 227 17.80 41.57 -33.62
C ASN A 227 16.63 40.68 -33.13
N VAL A 228 16.84 39.40 -32.87
CA VAL A 228 15.81 38.47 -32.36
C VAL A 228 16.19 37.92 -30.99
N ALA A 229 15.23 37.94 -30.05
CA ALA A 229 15.30 37.20 -28.80
C ALA A 229 14.29 36.05 -28.85
N GLN A 230 14.77 34.81 -28.68
CA GLN A 230 13.91 33.65 -28.45
C GLN A 230 13.96 33.30 -26.97
N ILE A 231 12.79 33.19 -26.33
CA ILE A 231 12.63 33.04 -24.89
C ILE A 231 11.80 31.79 -24.60
N LYS A 232 12.18 31.04 -23.56
CA LYS A 232 11.54 29.78 -23.13
C LYS A 232 11.12 29.88 -21.67
N LEU A 233 9.90 29.44 -21.38
CA LEU A 233 9.44 29.13 -20.03
C LEU A 233 9.74 27.66 -19.73
N LEU A 234 10.68 27.37 -18.83
CA LEU A 234 11.00 26.01 -18.38
C LEU A 234 10.24 25.71 -17.08
N THR A 235 9.63 24.52 -16.98
CA THR A 235 8.96 24.03 -15.77
C THR A 235 9.79 22.97 -15.03
N ASP A 236 9.28 22.46 -13.90
CA ASP A 236 9.87 21.33 -13.17
C ASP A 236 9.79 19.99 -13.95
N ASP A 237 8.99 19.95 -15.03
CA ASP A 237 9.04 18.93 -16.06
C ASP A 237 9.70 19.50 -17.33
N VAL A 238 10.88 18.98 -17.70
CA VAL A 238 11.69 19.52 -18.80
C VAL A 238 11.03 19.42 -20.18
N ASP A 239 10.08 18.48 -20.33
CA ASP A 239 9.33 18.25 -21.56
C ASP A 239 8.06 19.12 -21.64
N VAL A 240 7.71 19.83 -20.55
CA VAL A 240 6.56 20.75 -20.48
C VAL A 240 7.07 22.19 -20.44
N TYR A 241 7.01 22.86 -21.59
CA TYR A 241 7.50 24.22 -21.77
C TYR A 241 6.75 24.96 -22.89
N ASP A 242 6.96 26.28 -22.98
CA ASP A 242 6.51 27.09 -24.11
C ASP A 242 7.58 28.12 -24.52
N THR A 243 7.52 28.64 -25.75
CA THR A 243 8.51 29.59 -26.30
C THR A 243 7.89 30.76 -27.05
N VAL A 244 8.48 31.94 -26.89
CA VAL A 244 8.06 33.20 -27.55
C VAL A 244 9.23 33.91 -28.22
N THR A 245 8.96 34.57 -29.35
CA THR A 245 9.95 35.34 -30.13
C THR A 245 9.66 36.84 -30.00
N ILE A 246 10.69 37.66 -29.75
CA ILE A 246 10.60 39.14 -29.75
C ILE A 246 11.65 39.69 -30.72
N THR A 247 11.28 40.67 -31.55
CA THR A 247 12.14 41.19 -32.64
C THR A 247 12.33 42.70 -32.57
N LYS A 248 13.57 43.17 -32.80
CA LYS A 248 13.87 44.58 -33.08
C LYS A 248 13.76 44.85 -34.58
N ILE A 249 13.08 45.92 -34.96
CA ILE A 249 12.93 46.37 -36.34
C ILE A 249 13.45 47.80 -36.44
N TYR A 250 14.27 48.07 -37.45
CA TYR A 250 14.89 49.36 -37.71
C TYR A 250 14.37 49.91 -39.03
N ASP A 251 14.18 51.23 -39.09
CA ASP A 251 13.97 51.93 -40.34
C ASP A 251 15.32 52.12 -41.02
N GLY A 252 15.36 51.90 -42.33
CA GLY A 252 16.57 52.19 -43.10
C GLY A 252 16.77 53.70 -43.26
N GLU A 253 18.00 54.14 -43.55
CA GLU A 253 18.19 55.50 -44.05
C GLU A 253 17.31 55.72 -45.29
N LYS A 254 16.40 56.69 -45.19
CA LYS A 254 15.65 57.17 -46.34
C LYS A 254 16.63 57.88 -47.26
N GLY A 255 16.98 57.25 -48.38
CA GLY A 255 17.86 57.86 -49.37
C GLY A 255 17.36 59.24 -49.79
N ASP A 256 18.30 60.18 -49.94
CA ASP A 256 18.01 61.54 -50.40
C ASP A 256 17.21 61.52 -51.72
N PRO A 257 16.34 62.51 -51.97
CA PRO A 257 15.51 62.57 -53.18
C PRO A 257 16.35 62.86 -54.45
N GLY A 258 17.03 61.82 -54.94
CA GLY A 258 17.68 61.80 -56.24
C GLY A 258 16.67 61.75 -57.39
N ALA A 259 17.09 62.23 -58.56
CA ALA A 259 16.23 62.30 -59.74
C ALA A 259 15.77 60.90 -60.21
N ALA A 260 14.45 60.69 -60.27
CA ALA A 260 13.70 59.59 -60.91
C ALA A 260 14.46 58.26 -61.13
N GLY A 261 14.96 57.67 -60.05
CA GLY A 261 15.42 56.28 -59.96
C GLY A 261 14.71 55.62 -58.77
N GLY A 262 14.10 54.45 -58.99
CA GLY A 262 13.04 53.93 -58.11
C GLY A 262 13.43 53.71 -56.64
N ASP A 263 12.47 54.02 -55.76
CA ASP A 263 12.57 54.04 -54.30
C ASP A 263 13.46 52.93 -53.69
N GLY A 264 14.37 53.34 -52.81
CA GLY A 264 15.13 52.43 -51.94
C GLY A 264 14.19 51.66 -51.02
N LYS A 265 13.87 50.41 -51.38
CA LYS A 265 12.85 49.62 -50.67
C LYS A 265 13.40 49.14 -49.33
N GLY A 266 12.88 49.71 -48.24
CA GLY A 266 13.14 49.25 -46.87
C GLY A 266 12.90 47.75 -46.72
N GLY A 267 13.64 47.14 -45.79
CA GLY A 267 13.58 45.69 -45.56
C GLY A 267 12.15 45.22 -45.24
N LEU A 268 11.75 44.09 -45.84
CA LEU A 268 10.47 43.47 -45.52
C LEU A 268 10.60 42.65 -44.24
N SER A 269 9.72 42.92 -43.29
CA SER A 269 9.57 42.10 -42.08
C SER A 269 8.12 41.68 -41.90
N VAL A 270 7.91 40.44 -41.45
CA VAL A 270 6.61 39.97 -40.99
C VAL A 270 6.77 39.38 -39.60
N ILE A 271 5.94 39.90 -38.71
CA ILE A 271 5.91 39.56 -37.30
C ILE A 271 4.63 38.79 -37.02
N LEU A 272 4.78 37.68 -36.31
CA LEU A 272 3.70 36.88 -35.77
C LEU A 272 3.64 37.12 -34.26
N GLY A 273 2.46 37.41 -33.73
CA GLY A 273 2.19 37.47 -32.28
C GLY A 273 1.92 36.10 -31.65
N ASN A 274 2.00 35.03 -32.44
CA ASN A 274 2.02 33.64 -32.00
C ASN A 274 2.70 32.79 -33.10
N GLU A 275 3.88 32.24 -32.81
CA GLU A 275 4.63 31.36 -33.73
C GLU A 275 4.54 29.87 -33.33
N THR A 276 4.06 29.56 -32.12
CA THR A 276 3.89 28.17 -31.68
C THR A 276 2.75 28.01 -30.66
N GLN A 277 2.04 26.87 -30.71
CA GLN A 277 0.97 26.56 -29.77
C GLN A 277 1.01 25.11 -29.30
N SER A 278 1.05 24.91 -27.98
CA SER A 278 0.67 23.63 -27.39
C SER A 278 -0.85 23.47 -27.36
N ILE A 279 -1.35 22.34 -27.87
CA ILE A 279 -2.75 21.96 -27.95
C ILE A 279 -3.03 20.84 -26.94
N ALA A 280 -3.98 21.05 -26.03
CA ALA A 280 -4.39 20.03 -25.08
C ALA A 280 -5.10 18.87 -25.79
N CYS A 281 -4.60 17.66 -25.58
CA CYS A 281 -5.12 16.42 -26.18
C CYS A 281 -5.50 15.41 -25.09
N THR A 282 -6.36 14.47 -25.45
CA THR A 282 -6.65 13.25 -24.70
C THR A 282 -5.44 12.30 -24.70
N ALA A 283 -5.46 11.27 -23.84
CA ALA A 283 -4.41 10.25 -23.81
C ALA A 283 -4.27 9.49 -25.15
N ASN A 284 -5.34 9.41 -25.93
CA ASN A 284 -5.37 8.78 -27.26
C ASN A 284 -4.90 9.74 -28.39
N GLY A 285 -4.31 10.90 -28.05
CA GLY A 285 -3.73 11.82 -29.03
C GLY A 285 -4.75 12.63 -29.86
N ALA A 286 -6.01 12.69 -29.43
CA ALA A 286 -7.06 13.52 -30.04
C ALA A 286 -7.31 14.80 -29.22
N VAL A 287 -7.52 15.94 -29.87
CA VAL A 287 -7.74 17.26 -29.22
C VAL A 287 -8.85 17.20 -28.17
N ALA A 288 -8.57 17.66 -26.95
CA ALA A 288 -9.43 17.42 -25.78
C ALA A 288 -10.70 18.30 -25.74
N ALA A 289 -10.60 19.53 -26.24
CA ALA A 289 -11.68 20.49 -26.37
C ALA A 289 -11.37 21.41 -27.56
N GLU A 290 -12.38 22.08 -28.12
CA GLU A 290 -12.17 23.01 -29.23
C GLU A 290 -11.25 24.17 -28.80
N VAL A 291 -10.18 24.43 -29.55
CA VAL A 291 -9.22 25.52 -29.28
C VAL A 291 -9.22 26.50 -30.44
N LEU A 292 -9.57 27.76 -30.15
CA LEU A 292 -9.43 28.88 -31.08
C LEU A 292 -8.06 29.55 -30.88
N VAL A 293 -7.10 29.21 -31.74
CA VAL A 293 -5.76 29.80 -31.73
C VAL A 293 -5.78 31.10 -32.53
N ASN A 294 -5.47 32.22 -31.86
CA ASN A 294 -5.31 33.50 -32.52
C ASN A 294 -3.82 33.74 -32.82
N ILE A 295 -3.54 34.06 -34.08
CA ILE A 295 -2.23 34.42 -34.62
C ILE A 295 -2.36 35.85 -35.16
N PRO A 296 -2.13 36.88 -34.31
CA PRO A 296 -1.96 38.24 -34.78
C PRO A 296 -0.75 38.32 -35.70
N PHE A 297 -0.80 39.16 -36.73
CA PHE A 297 0.34 39.37 -37.61
C PHE A 297 0.46 40.83 -38.06
N THR A 298 1.67 41.27 -38.34
CA THR A 298 1.91 42.62 -38.87
C THR A 298 3.07 42.59 -39.85
N GLY A 299 2.83 43.16 -41.03
CA GLY A 299 3.86 43.36 -42.05
C GLY A 299 4.44 44.77 -41.96
N TYR A 300 5.74 44.89 -42.20
CA TYR A 300 6.50 46.12 -42.17
C TYR A 300 7.37 46.27 -43.43
N VAL A 301 7.46 47.50 -43.93
CA VAL A 301 8.49 47.95 -44.87
C VAL A 301 9.31 48.99 -44.10
N GLY A 302 10.56 48.68 -43.74
CA GLY A 302 11.24 49.46 -42.69
C GLY A 302 10.52 49.31 -41.35
N ILE A 303 10.15 50.42 -40.69
CA ILE A 303 9.20 50.39 -39.55
C ILE A 303 7.76 50.78 -39.90
N GLU A 304 7.49 51.21 -41.13
CA GLU A 304 6.13 51.55 -41.54
C GLU A 304 5.28 50.28 -41.64
N GLN A 305 4.28 50.20 -40.76
CA GLN A 305 3.30 49.14 -40.82
C GLN A 305 2.55 49.25 -42.15
N THR A 306 2.63 48.19 -42.94
CA THR A 306 2.15 48.17 -44.32
C THR A 306 1.06 47.12 -44.45
N PRO A 307 -0.02 47.38 -45.23
CA PRO A 307 -1.06 46.40 -45.46
C PRO A 307 -0.50 45.04 -45.90
N CYS A 308 -0.91 44.00 -45.20
CA CYS A 308 -0.36 42.65 -45.35
C CYS A 308 -1.50 41.63 -45.31
N THR A 309 -1.50 40.69 -46.24
CA THR A 309 -2.44 39.55 -46.24
C THR A 309 -1.72 38.26 -45.86
N CYS A 310 -2.46 37.28 -45.37
CA CYS A 310 -1.95 35.93 -45.06
C CYS A 310 -2.71 34.90 -45.89
N THR A 311 -2.01 33.94 -46.47
CA THR A 311 -2.57 32.71 -47.04
C THR A 311 -2.02 31.51 -46.27
N VAL A 312 -2.91 30.62 -45.84
CA VAL A 312 -2.57 29.43 -45.06
C VAL A 312 -2.31 28.26 -46.02
N GLY A 313 -1.25 27.50 -45.77
CA GLY A 313 -0.94 26.27 -46.48
C GLY A 313 -1.83 25.09 -46.06
N THR A 314 -1.36 23.87 -46.32
CA THR A 314 -2.09 22.64 -45.94
C THR A 314 -2.33 22.58 -44.43
N LEU A 315 -3.60 22.41 -44.05
CA LEU A 315 -4.00 22.21 -42.66
C LEU A 315 -4.09 20.71 -42.33
N PRO A 316 -3.67 20.29 -41.12
CA PRO A 316 -3.86 18.91 -40.66
C PRO A 316 -5.32 18.65 -40.26
N ASP A 317 -5.72 17.37 -40.27
CA ASP A 317 -7.09 16.94 -40.00
C ASP A 317 -7.69 17.55 -38.72
N GLY A 318 -8.83 18.22 -38.90
CA GLY A 318 -9.56 18.89 -37.82
C GLY A 318 -9.07 20.29 -37.45
N VAL A 319 -8.14 20.88 -38.21
CA VAL A 319 -7.83 22.31 -38.15
C VAL A 319 -8.53 23.04 -39.30
N THR A 320 -9.16 24.18 -39.01
CA THR A 320 -9.82 25.03 -40.01
C THR A 320 -9.49 26.52 -39.81
N VAL A 321 -9.50 27.30 -40.90
CA VAL A 321 -9.43 28.77 -40.80
C VAL A 321 -10.80 29.30 -40.37
N LYS A 322 -10.90 29.87 -39.17
CA LYS A 322 -12.15 30.46 -38.66
C LYS A 322 -12.33 31.90 -39.17
N THR A 323 -11.29 32.72 -39.06
CA THR A 323 -11.22 34.06 -39.62
C THR A 323 -9.80 34.37 -40.08
N ASN A 324 -9.65 35.18 -41.12
CA ASN A 324 -8.35 35.65 -41.59
C ASN A 324 -8.50 37.11 -42.03
N THR A 325 -8.21 38.02 -41.11
CA THR A 325 -8.34 39.47 -41.32
C THR A 325 -6.97 40.03 -41.69
N ALA A 326 -6.88 40.70 -42.84
CA ALA A 326 -5.65 41.36 -43.29
C ALA A 326 -5.20 42.46 -42.32
N ALA A 327 -3.89 42.68 -42.23
CA ALA A 327 -3.33 43.85 -41.58
C ALA A 327 -3.56 45.09 -42.44
N THR A 328 -3.85 46.23 -41.82
CA THR A 328 -3.87 47.55 -42.46
C THR A 328 -2.60 48.32 -42.09
N ALA A 329 -2.48 49.57 -42.58
CA ALA A 329 -1.37 50.45 -42.22
C ALA A 329 -1.31 50.82 -40.72
N THR A 330 -2.38 50.59 -39.95
CA THR A 330 -2.47 50.98 -38.53
C THR A 330 -3.01 49.90 -37.60
N ILE A 331 -3.62 48.84 -38.12
CA ILE A 331 -4.23 47.74 -37.34
C ILE A 331 -3.60 46.42 -37.75
N ALA A 332 -3.12 45.65 -36.76
CA ALA A 332 -2.56 44.32 -36.99
C ALA A 332 -3.61 43.37 -37.60
N GLY A 333 -3.16 42.50 -38.50
CA GLY A 333 -3.97 41.42 -39.04
C GLY A 333 -4.16 40.32 -37.99
N LYS A 334 -5.13 39.44 -38.21
CA LYS A 334 -5.39 38.30 -37.34
C LYS A 334 -5.86 37.10 -38.13
N LEU A 335 -5.06 36.05 -38.10
CA LEU A 335 -5.48 34.70 -38.47
C LEU A 335 -6.01 34.02 -37.20
N SER A 336 -7.17 33.37 -37.28
CA SER A 336 -7.71 32.54 -36.21
C SER A 336 -7.93 31.13 -36.75
N LEU A 337 -7.16 30.17 -36.22
CA LEU A 337 -7.27 28.75 -36.54
C LEU A 337 -8.11 28.06 -35.47
N LEU A 338 -9.06 27.23 -35.89
CA LEU A 338 -9.89 26.43 -35.00
C LEU A 338 -9.41 24.98 -35.04
N PHE A 339 -8.93 24.48 -33.90
CA PHE A 339 -8.60 23.08 -33.67
C PHE A 339 -9.84 22.42 -33.07
N ALA A 340 -10.53 21.59 -33.86
CA ALA A 340 -11.78 20.97 -33.45
C ALA A 340 -11.58 19.95 -32.33
N ALA A 341 -12.56 19.83 -31.42
CA ALA A 341 -12.57 18.77 -30.41
C ALA A 341 -12.55 17.38 -31.10
N ASN A 342 -11.81 16.44 -30.52
CA ASN A 342 -11.55 15.09 -31.03
C ASN A 342 -10.75 15.00 -32.35
N ALA A 343 -10.24 16.12 -32.87
CA ALA A 343 -9.33 16.10 -34.02
C ALA A 343 -8.04 15.33 -33.74
N THR A 344 -7.53 14.57 -34.70
CA THR A 344 -6.27 13.83 -34.57
C THR A 344 -5.06 14.59 -35.09
N LEU A 345 -5.23 15.75 -35.73
CA LEU A 345 -4.17 16.61 -36.26
C LEU A 345 -3.17 15.84 -37.15
N GLY A 346 -3.70 15.08 -38.12
CA GLY A 346 -2.92 14.24 -39.03
C GLY A 346 -2.55 12.85 -38.48
N GLY A 347 -2.91 12.52 -37.23
CA GLY A 347 -2.83 11.16 -36.69
C GLY A 347 -2.65 11.14 -35.17
N ALA A 348 -3.23 10.14 -34.49
CA ALA A 348 -3.16 10.01 -33.03
C ALA A 348 -1.71 10.03 -32.48
N SER A 349 -0.78 9.38 -33.18
CA SER A 349 0.66 9.33 -32.87
C SER A 349 1.47 10.56 -33.31
N VAL A 350 0.89 11.47 -34.10
CA VAL A 350 1.56 12.71 -34.52
C VAL A 350 1.54 13.68 -33.34
N LEU A 351 2.69 13.93 -32.72
CA LEU A 351 2.82 14.76 -31.51
C LEU A 351 3.11 16.24 -31.81
N ASN A 352 3.49 16.57 -33.04
CA ASN A 352 3.78 17.94 -33.47
C ASN A 352 3.64 18.07 -34.99
N GLY A 353 3.53 19.31 -35.47
CA GLY A 353 3.51 19.63 -36.89
C GLY A 353 3.65 21.12 -37.14
N THR A 354 3.75 21.50 -38.42
CA THR A 354 3.91 22.89 -38.87
C THR A 354 2.86 23.25 -39.90
N ILE A 355 2.36 24.48 -39.84
CA ILE A 355 1.44 25.06 -40.82
C ILE A 355 2.17 26.24 -41.48
N GLU A 356 2.34 26.16 -42.80
CA GLU A 356 2.96 27.24 -43.56
C GLU A 356 2.01 28.44 -43.67
N LEU A 357 2.53 29.63 -43.35
CA LEU A 357 1.84 30.90 -43.47
C LEU A 357 2.60 31.77 -44.47
N THR A 358 2.04 31.96 -45.65
CA THR A 358 2.59 32.85 -46.69
C THR A 358 1.95 34.22 -46.57
N PHE A 359 2.75 35.23 -46.28
CA PHE A 359 2.33 36.62 -46.16
C PHE A 359 2.66 37.41 -47.42
N THR A 360 1.73 38.22 -47.89
CA THR A 360 1.96 39.12 -49.03
C THR A 360 1.95 40.57 -48.57
N ILE A 361 3.06 41.27 -48.80
CA ILE A 361 3.32 42.66 -48.44
C ILE A 361 3.98 43.38 -49.62
N SER A 362 3.42 44.51 -50.05
CA SER A 362 3.90 45.29 -51.20
C SER A 362 4.19 44.45 -52.46
N GLY A 363 3.32 43.46 -52.74
CA GLY A 363 3.43 42.54 -53.88
C GLY A 363 4.48 41.43 -53.75
N LYS A 364 5.25 41.39 -52.65
CA LYS A 364 6.27 40.38 -52.35
C LYS A 364 5.77 39.39 -51.31
N LYS A 365 6.32 38.17 -51.31
CA LYS A 365 5.97 37.10 -50.36
C LYS A 365 7.03 36.94 -49.26
N VAL A 366 6.56 36.70 -48.04
CA VAL A 366 7.36 36.29 -46.86
C VAL A 366 6.72 35.03 -46.29
N ILE A 367 7.48 33.95 -46.14
CA ILE A 367 6.97 32.68 -45.61
C ILE A 367 7.38 32.52 -44.16
N LYS A 368 6.44 32.11 -43.31
CA LYS A 368 6.65 31.74 -41.90
C LYS A 368 6.05 30.35 -41.65
N GLN A 369 6.50 29.68 -40.59
CA GLN A 369 5.91 28.45 -40.10
C GLN A 369 5.27 28.73 -38.73
N PHE A 370 4.01 28.32 -38.57
CA PHE A 370 3.37 28.22 -37.26
C PHE A 370 3.48 26.77 -36.78
N SER A 371 4.10 26.55 -35.63
CA SER A 371 4.32 25.20 -35.09
C SER A 371 3.25 24.83 -34.07
N TRP A 372 2.81 23.58 -34.05
CA TRP A 372 1.94 23.09 -32.98
C TRP A 372 2.48 21.80 -32.39
N SER A 373 2.20 21.57 -31.11
CA SER A 373 2.50 20.35 -30.39
C SER A 373 1.26 19.85 -29.64
N LYS A 374 1.20 18.55 -29.36
CA LYS A 374 0.14 17.96 -28.52
C LYS A 374 0.65 17.80 -27.09
N SER A 375 0.01 18.49 -26.15
CA SER A 375 0.04 18.10 -24.74
C SER A 375 -0.99 16.99 -24.52
N ASN A 376 -0.58 15.74 -24.80
CA ASN A 376 -1.40 14.57 -24.48
C ASN A 376 -1.59 14.46 -22.97
N LYS A 377 -2.83 14.57 -22.51
CA LYS A 377 -3.23 14.31 -21.13
C LYS A 377 -2.82 12.89 -20.74
N GLY A 378 -2.01 12.75 -19.69
CA GLY A 378 -1.83 11.47 -19.00
C GLY A 378 -3.20 10.90 -18.67
N ASN A 379 -3.44 9.63 -19.01
CA ASN A 379 -4.79 9.06 -19.00
C ASN A 379 -5.42 9.23 -17.62
N ALA A 380 -6.52 9.99 -17.53
CA ALA A 380 -7.22 10.18 -16.27
C ALA A 380 -7.96 8.88 -15.92
N GLY A 381 -7.24 7.98 -15.26
CA GLY A 381 -7.88 6.92 -14.50
C GLY A 381 -8.84 7.56 -13.51
N ALA A 382 -10.04 6.99 -13.39
CA ALA A 382 -10.85 7.23 -12.21
C ALA A 382 -9.99 6.92 -10.97
N SER A 383 -10.14 7.71 -9.90
CA SER A 383 -9.41 7.50 -8.65
C SER A 383 -9.43 6.03 -8.26
N ALA A 384 -8.26 5.46 -7.98
CA ALA A 384 -8.17 4.05 -7.65
C ALA A 384 -8.99 3.79 -6.38
N VAL A 385 -10.00 2.93 -6.49
CA VAL A 385 -10.76 2.50 -5.30
C VAL A 385 -9.99 1.38 -4.65
N VAL A 386 -9.39 1.67 -3.51
CA VAL A 386 -8.71 0.71 -2.65
C VAL A 386 -9.71 0.23 -1.61
N PHE A 387 -9.82 -1.09 -1.46
CA PHE A 387 -10.60 -1.74 -0.42
C PHE A 387 -9.76 -2.80 0.26
N SER A 388 -9.82 -2.88 1.58
CA SER A 388 -9.08 -3.86 2.37
C SER A 388 -9.82 -4.24 3.64
N VAL A 389 -9.61 -5.46 4.12
CA VAL A 389 -10.06 -5.97 5.41
C VAL A 389 -8.84 -6.19 6.31
N TYR A 390 -8.96 -5.77 7.57
CA TYR A 390 -7.94 -5.95 8.61
C TYR A 390 -8.61 -6.24 9.95
N ALA A 391 -7.84 -6.78 10.91
CA ALA A 391 -8.32 -7.04 12.26
C ALA A 391 -7.48 -6.22 13.25
N PRO A 392 -7.94 -5.04 13.71
CA PRO A 392 -7.15 -4.15 14.58
C PRO A 392 -6.77 -4.79 15.92
N ASN A 393 -7.55 -5.77 16.39
CA ASN A 393 -7.30 -6.51 17.63
C ASN A 393 -6.57 -7.84 17.40
N GLY A 394 -6.11 -8.10 16.17
CA GLY A 394 -5.49 -9.36 15.76
C GLY A 394 -6.45 -10.41 15.23
N THR A 395 -5.90 -11.53 14.77
CA THR A 395 -6.59 -12.57 13.99
C THR A 395 -6.68 -13.92 14.72
N VAL A 396 -6.37 -13.98 16.01
CA VAL A 396 -6.33 -15.24 16.77
C VAL A 396 -7.21 -15.16 18.01
N VAL A 397 -8.09 -16.15 18.18
CA VAL A 397 -8.74 -16.47 19.45
C VAL A 397 -8.04 -17.65 20.13
N LEU A 398 -8.23 -17.77 21.44
CA LEU A 398 -7.71 -18.87 22.24
C LEU A 398 -8.88 -19.67 22.80
N ASN A 399 -8.81 -21.00 22.68
CA ASN A 399 -9.77 -21.92 23.29
C ASN A 399 -11.24 -21.56 23.01
N GLN A 400 -11.55 -21.16 21.77
CA GLN A 400 -12.89 -20.74 21.32
C GLN A 400 -13.51 -19.58 22.15
N SER A 401 -12.67 -18.78 22.82
CA SER A 401 -13.10 -17.72 23.74
C SER A 401 -12.95 -16.31 23.15
N GLY A 402 -13.72 -15.36 23.70
CA GLY A 402 -13.66 -13.95 23.32
C GLY A 402 -14.28 -13.63 21.95
N THR A 403 -13.89 -12.49 21.38
CA THR A 403 -14.34 -12.02 20.06
C THR A 403 -13.20 -11.35 19.31
N LEU A 404 -13.26 -11.37 17.97
CA LEU A 404 -12.40 -10.57 17.11
C LEU A 404 -13.23 -9.51 16.39
N LEU A 405 -12.65 -8.31 16.26
CA LEU A 405 -13.19 -7.25 15.42
C LEU A 405 -12.49 -7.30 14.07
N LEU A 406 -13.26 -7.53 13.01
CA LEU A 406 -12.85 -7.37 11.62
C LEU A 406 -13.35 -6.01 11.13
N SER A 407 -12.49 -5.24 10.49
CA SER A 407 -12.77 -3.88 10.02
C SER A 407 -12.39 -3.75 8.55
N THR A 408 -13.14 -2.92 7.82
CA THR A 408 -12.77 -2.52 6.46
C THR A 408 -12.04 -1.18 6.47
N SER A 409 -11.25 -0.93 5.43
CA SER A 409 -10.84 0.42 5.05
C SER A 409 -10.95 0.59 3.54
N ALA A 410 -11.49 1.73 3.15
CA ALA A 410 -11.90 2.01 1.78
C ALA A 410 -11.57 3.45 1.41
N TYR A 411 -10.91 3.65 0.27
CA TYR A 411 -10.55 4.97 -0.23
C TYR A 411 -10.82 5.09 -1.74
N SER A 412 -11.30 6.25 -2.17
CA SER A 412 -11.38 6.66 -3.57
C SER A 412 -10.25 7.66 -3.79
N GLY A 413 -9.09 7.15 -4.23
CA GLY A 413 -7.82 7.85 -4.12
C GLY A 413 -7.43 8.18 -2.69
N SER A 414 -7.08 9.43 -2.37
CA SER A 414 -6.77 9.82 -0.98
C SER A 414 -8.01 10.09 -0.11
N THR A 415 -9.23 10.03 -0.66
CA THR A 415 -10.46 10.36 0.06
C THR A 415 -11.11 9.11 0.63
N ALA A 416 -11.33 9.06 1.95
CA ALA A 416 -12.01 7.93 2.60
C ALA A 416 -13.44 7.75 2.07
N ILE A 417 -13.83 6.52 1.77
CA ILE A 417 -15.19 6.18 1.37
C ILE A 417 -16.04 6.02 2.63
N THR A 418 -16.80 7.06 2.95
CA THR A 418 -17.70 7.10 4.12
C THR A 418 -19.10 6.57 3.84
N SER A 419 -19.47 6.38 2.57
CA SER A 419 -20.78 5.87 2.14
C SER A 419 -20.60 4.80 1.05
N ALA A 420 -20.84 3.55 1.44
CA ALA A 420 -20.85 2.36 0.59
C ALA A 420 -21.75 1.31 1.26
N THR A 421 -22.19 0.30 0.51
CA THR A 421 -22.88 -0.88 1.09
C THR A 421 -21.91 -2.02 1.25
N TYR A 422 -22.07 -2.83 2.30
CA TYR A 422 -21.22 -3.98 2.59
C TYR A 422 -22.05 -5.25 2.69
N GLN A 423 -21.41 -6.40 2.47
CA GLN A 423 -21.93 -7.72 2.81
C GLN A 423 -20.77 -8.62 3.24
N TRP A 424 -20.84 -9.16 4.45
CA TRP A 424 -19.88 -10.15 4.93
C TRP A 424 -20.32 -11.58 4.61
N ALA A 425 -19.37 -12.46 4.36
CA ALA A 425 -19.57 -13.88 4.14
C ALA A 425 -18.51 -14.70 4.88
N LYS A 426 -18.86 -15.91 5.32
CA LYS A 426 -17.91 -16.91 5.85
C LYS A 426 -17.69 -18.04 4.85
N TYR A 427 -16.48 -18.58 4.82
CA TYR A 427 -16.14 -19.73 3.96
C TYR A 427 -16.51 -21.04 4.66
N VAL A 428 -17.42 -21.83 4.08
CA VAL A 428 -17.90 -23.10 4.64
C VAL A 428 -18.11 -24.09 3.50
N GLY A 429 -17.62 -25.32 3.65
CA GLY A 429 -17.84 -26.40 2.67
C GLY A 429 -17.40 -26.06 1.25
N GLY A 430 -16.30 -25.31 1.09
CA GLY A 430 -15.80 -24.88 -0.21
C GLY A 430 -16.49 -23.63 -0.80
N THR A 431 -17.46 -23.04 -0.11
CA THR A 431 -18.32 -21.95 -0.63
C THR A 431 -18.39 -20.73 0.30
N TRP A 432 -18.57 -19.55 -0.29
CA TRP A 432 -18.80 -18.31 0.46
C TRP A 432 -20.28 -18.14 0.80
N ASN A 433 -20.61 -18.20 2.08
CA ASN A 433 -21.97 -18.11 2.60
C ASN A 433 -22.17 -16.75 3.28
N ASN A 434 -23.13 -15.95 2.81
CA ASN A 434 -23.43 -14.64 3.39
C ASN A 434 -23.86 -14.75 4.85
N ILE A 435 -23.32 -13.87 5.70
CA ILE A 435 -23.74 -13.75 7.10
C ILE A 435 -24.95 -12.81 7.12
N SER A 436 -26.08 -13.31 7.64
CA SER A 436 -27.35 -12.56 7.68
C SER A 436 -27.20 -11.27 8.47
N GLY A 437 -27.69 -10.16 7.93
CA GLY A 437 -27.63 -8.82 8.55
C GLY A 437 -26.24 -8.17 8.63
N ALA A 438 -25.16 -8.85 8.21
CA ALA A 438 -23.80 -8.32 8.30
C ALA A 438 -23.47 -7.37 7.13
N THR A 439 -24.03 -6.16 7.19
CA THR A 439 -23.96 -5.13 6.12
C THR A 439 -23.17 -3.87 6.49
N SER A 440 -22.46 -3.90 7.62
CA SER A 440 -21.63 -2.81 8.13
C SER A 440 -20.17 -2.88 7.62
N SER A 441 -19.45 -1.77 7.73
CA SER A 441 -18.01 -1.66 7.47
C SER A 441 -17.12 -2.44 8.45
N SER A 442 -17.71 -3.09 9.45
CA SER A 442 -17.06 -3.98 10.41
C SER A 442 -17.93 -5.21 10.71
N LEU A 443 -17.29 -6.27 11.20
CA LEU A 443 -17.93 -7.49 11.67
C LEU A 443 -17.23 -7.96 12.95
N THR A 444 -17.99 -8.13 14.02
CA THR A 444 -17.52 -8.85 15.22
C THR A 444 -17.80 -10.34 15.04
N VAL A 445 -16.78 -11.18 15.24
CA VAL A 445 -16.90 -12.64 15.18
C VAL A 445 -16.64 -13.26 16.56
N SER A 446 -17.40 -14.30 16.91
CA SER A 446 -17.23 -15.03 18.17
C SER A 446 -16.07 -16.02 18.08
N GLY A 447 -15.29 -16.18 19.16
CA GLY A 447 -14.31 -17.25 19.24
C GLY A 447 -14.93 -18.65 19.08
N ALA A 448 -16.17 -18.83 19.56
CA ALA A 448 -16.92 -20.08 19.45
C ALA A 448 -17.35 -20.45 18.02
N ASP A 449 -17.28 -19.49 17.07
CA ASP A 449 -17.57 -19.74 15.65
C ASP A 449 -16.30 -20.10 14.84
N ILE A 450 -15.12 -20.08 15.46
CA ILE A 450 -13.83 -20.31 14.82
C ILE A 450 -13.30 -21.67 15.30
N VAL A 451 -13.26 -22.66 14.40
CA VAL A 451 -12.71 -23.99 14.69
C VAL A 451 -11.43 -24.17 13.89
N ASN A 452 -10.27 -24.15 14.56
CA ASN A 452 -8.94 -24.14 13.96
C ASN A 452 -8.70 -22.93 13.04
N ILE A 453 -9.28 -22.88 11.83
CA ILE A 453 -9.15 -21.76 10.89
C ILE A 453 -10.51 -21.41 10.29
N GLN A 454 -10.88 -20.13 10.27
CA GLN A 454 -12.06 -19.62 9.57
C GLN A 454 -11.69 -18.40 8.71
N SER A 455 -12.07 -18.44 7.43
CA SER A 455 -11.93 -17.28 6.53
C SER A 455 -13.25 -16.52 6.38
N TYR A 456 -13.14 -15.19 6.37
CA TYR A 456 -14.23 -14.24 6.17
C TYR A 456 -13.91 -13.34 4.97
N ARG A 457 -14.93 -13.02 4.17
CA ARG A 457 -14.85 -12.08 3.05
C ARG A 457 -15.80 -10.93 3.31
N CYS A 458 -15.34 -9.71 3.12
CA CYS A 458 -16.23 -8.56 2.97
C CYS A 458 -16.32 -8.19 1.49
N THR A 459 -17.53 -7.93 0.99
CA THR A 459 -17.75 -7.31 -0.31
C THR A 459 -18.33 -5.92 -0.08
N MET A 460 -17.61 -4.87 -0.49
CA MET A 460 -18.08 -3.48 -0.53
C MET A 460 -18.59 -3.15 -1.93
N THR A 461 -19.75 -2.49 -2.05
CA THR A 461 -20.23 -1.90 -3.30
C THR A 461 -20.17 -0.38 -3.23
N TYR A 462 -19.42 0.23 -4.16
CA TYR A 462 -19.22 1.68 -4.27
C TYR A 462 -19.17 2.10 -5.74
N GLY A 463 -19.87 3.17 -6.10
CA GLY A 463 -19.93 3.68 -7.48
C GLY A 463 -20.46 2.66 -8.51
N GLY A 464 -21.37 1.77 -8.09
CA GLY A 464 -21.91 0.69 -8.93
C GLY A 464 -20.96 -0.49 -9.18
N LYS A 465 -19.79 -0.51 -8.52
CA LYS A 465 -18.80 -1.59 -8.63
C LYS A 465 -18.62 -2.29 -7.29
N SER A 466 -18.33 -3.59 -7.33
CA SER A 466 -18.04 -4.40 -6.15
C SER A 466 -16.54 -4.63 -5.99
N TYR A 467 -16.07 -4.50 -4.76
CA TYR A 467 -14.69 -4.73 -4.32
C TYR A 467 -14.77 -5.73 -3.18
N ALA A 468 -13.87 -6.71 -3.12
CA ALA A 468 -13.89 -7.73 -2.08
C ALA A 468 -12.47 -8.02 -1.58
N ASP A 469 -12.36 -8.29 -0.29
CA ASP A 469 -11.12 -8.70 0.35
C ASP A 469 -11.42 -9.78 1.41
N VAL A 470 -10.42 -10.60 1.72
CA VAL A 470 -10.52 -11.80 2.54
C VAL A 470 -9.54 -11.72 3.71
N ILE A 471 -10.04 -12.02 4.90
CA ILE A 471 -9.23 -12.22 6.09
C ILE A 471 -9.44 -13.61 6.66
N THR A 472 -8.34 -14.23 7.08
CA THR A 472 -8.35 -15.52 7.77
C THR A 472 -8.05 -15.28 9.24
N VAL A 473 -8.86 -15.88 10.11
CA VAL A 473 -8.65 -15.92 11.55
C VAL A 473 -8.43 -17.36 11.99
N GLU A 474 -7.71 -17.52 13.10
CA GLU A 474 -7.33 -18.81 13.66
C GLU A 474 -7.86 -18.93 15.09
N ASP A 475 -8.23 -20.13 15.50
CA ASP A 475 -8.46 -20.50 16.88
C ASP A 475 -7.34 -21.44 17.32
N LYS A 476 -6.50 -20.96 18.24
CA LYS A 476 -5.56 -21.78 18.96
C LYS A 476 -6.31 -22.44 20.13
N SER A 477 -7.15 -23.43 19.82
CA SER A 477 -7.69 -24.35 20.84
C SER A 477 -6.61 -25.34 21.26
N ASP A 478 -6.42 -25.49 22.57
CA ASP A 478 -5.56 -26.51 23.15
C ASP A 478 -6.03 -27.90 22.68
N PRO A 479 -5.14 -28.74 22.09
CA PRO A 479 -5.47 -30.13 21.81
C PRO A 479 -5.86 -30.85 23.11
N TYR A 480 -6.52 -32.01 23.02
CA TYR A 480 -6.68 -32.86 24.20
C TYR A 480 -5.28 -33.26 24.69
N VAL A 481 -4.93 -32.83 25.90
CA VAL A 481 -3.69 -33.22 26.57
C VAL A 481 -4.07 -34.18 27.70
N SER A 482 -3.47 -35.36 27.69
CA SER A 482 -3.52 -36.29 28.80
C SER A 482 -2.23 -36.21 29.61
N GLU A 483 -2.37 -36.21 30.93
CA GLU A 483 -1.28 -36.20 31.90
C GLU A 483 -1.44 -37.45 32.78
N MET A 484 -0.40 -38.29 32.85
CA MET A 484 -0.40 -39.48 33.69
C MET A 484 0.23 -39.15 35.04
N LEU A 485 -0.54 -39.32 36.12
CA LEU A 485 -0.13 -39.12 37.50
C LEU A 485 -0.14 -40.44 38.25
N SER A 486 0.46 -40.50 39.44
CA SER A 486 0.55 -41.74 40.23
C SER A 486 0.53 -41.49 41.73
N ILE A 487 -0.38 -42.14 42.46
CA ILE A 487 -0.33 -42.20 43.93
C ILE A 487 0.75 -43.21 44.33
N GLY A 488 1.63 -42.80 45.25
CA GLY A 488 2.89 -43.50 45.54
C GLY A 488 4.07 -43.04 44.65
N GLY A 489 3.83 -42.14 43.69
CA GLY A 489 4.85 -41.58 42.81
C GLY A 489 5.25 -42.51 41.67
N PHE A 490 6.39 -42.22 41.03
CA PHE A 490 6.89 -42.93 39.85
C PHE A 490 8.06 -43.88 40.15
N THR A 491 8.30 -44.22 41.43
CA THR A 491 9.44 -45.05 41.85
C THR A 491 9.02 -46.04 42.93
N VAL A 492 9.25 -47.33 42.68
CA VAL A 492 9.12 -48.41 43.68
C VAL A 492 10.49 -48.80 44.24
N LYS A 493 10.54 -49.40 45.43
CA LYS A 493 11.80 -49.87 46.04
C LYS A 493 11.71 -51.35 46.42
N ASN A 494 12.80 -52.08 46.21
CA ASN A 494 13.00 -53.47 46.62
C ASN A 494 11.91 -54.46 46.15
N ASN A 495 11.24 -54.19 45.02
CA ASN A 495 10.14 -54.98 44.45
C ASN A 495 8.96 -55.20 45.43
N LEU A 496 8.76 -54.27 46.37
CA LEU A 496 7.68 -54.31 47.37
C LEU A 496 6.60 -53.26 47.07
N GLY A 497 5.35 -53.65 47.28
CA GLY A 497 4.18 -52.77 47.10
C GLY A 497 3.77 -52.60 45.64
N GLY A 498 3.36 -51.38 45.30
CA GLY A 498 2.91 -50.96 43.98
C GLY A 498 2.42 -49.52 44.03
N VAL A 499 2.19 -48.94 42.87
CA VAL A 499 1.73 -47.55 42.71
C VAL A 499 0.39 -47.51 41.98
N VAL A 500 -0.29 -46.37 42.01
CA VAL A 500 -1.64 -46.21 41.43
C VAL A 500 -1.63 -45.14 40.35
N PRO A 501 -1.28 -45.50 39.09
CA PRO A 501 -1.38 -44.60 37.95
C PRO A 501 -2.83 -44.20 37.65
N TYR A 502 -3.02 -42.94 37.26
CA TYR A 502 -4.27 -42.43 36.71
C TYR A 502 -4.02 -41.31 35.69
N VAL A 503 -5.00 -41.06 34.81
CA VAL A 503 -4.86 -40.03 33.76
C VAL A 503 -5.81 -38.87 34.00
N ILE A 504 -5.28 -37.65 34.06
CA ILE A 504 -6.05 -36.41 33.91
C ILE A 504 -6.12 -36.05 32.43
N VAL A 505 -7.27 -35.62 31.94
CA VAL A 505 -7.47 -35.21 30.53
C VAL A 505 -7.98 -33.78 30.50
N ARG A 506 -7.23 -32.87 29.87
CA ARG A 506 -7.58 -31.46 29.75
C ARG A 506 -7.70 -31.04 28.29
N THR A 507 -8.62 -30.12 28.03
CA THR A 507 -8.68 -29.27 26.82
C THR A 507 -9.33 -27.95 27.24
N ASN A 508 -9.00 -26.85 26.57
CA ASN A 508 -9.42 -25.50 26.95
C ASN A 508 -9.14 -25.19 28.44
N GLN A 509 -7.96 -25.59 28.95
CA GLN A 509 -7.52 -25.45 30.35
C GLN A 509 -8.45 -26.08 31.42
N LYS A 510 -9.40 -26.92 31.03
CA LYS A 510 -10.37 -27.57 31.93
C LYS A 510 -10.23 -29.09 31.88
N GLU A 511 -10.35 -29.78 33.02
CA GLU A 511 -10.49 -31.24 33.03
C GLU A 511 -11.85 -31.65 32.45
N VAL A 512 -11.85 -32.58 31.50
CA VAL A 512 -13.03 -32.96 30.71
C VAL A 512 -13.61 -34.34 31.03
N ASP A 513 -13.04 -35.04 32.01
CA ASP A 513 -13.53 -36.36 32.48
C ASP A 513 -13.03 -36.63 33.91
N ALA A 514 -13.44 -35.81 34.87
CA ALA A 514 -12.86 -35.79 36.22
C ALA A 514 -13.02 -37.12 37.00
N LEU A 515 -12.13 -37.38 37.96
CA LEU A 515 -12.26 -38.52 38.86
C LEU A 515 -13.63 -38.51 39.56
N LEU A 516 -14.35 -39.64 39.51
CA LEU A 516 -15.69 -39.75 40.12
C LEU A 516 -15.66 -39.61 41.65
N GLY A 517 -14.53 -39.95 42.27
CA GLY A 517 -14.28 -39.82 43.71
C GLY A 517 -12.79 -39.84 44.03
N ASN A 518 -12.46 -39.74 45.32
CA ASN A 518 -11.08 -39.71 45.82
C ASN A 518 -10.36 -41.06 45.61
N ILE A 519 -9.03 -41.08 45.48
CA ILE A 519 -8.21 -42.30 45.45
C ILE A 519 -7.57 -42.51 46.83
N GLY A 520 -7.64 -43.73 47.39
CA GLY A 520 -6.93 -44.05 48.63
C GLY A 520 -7.20 -45.44 49.20
N GLU A 521 -6.43 -45.83 50.20
CA GLU A 521 -6.53 -47.14 50.89
C GLU A 521 -7.63 -47.17 51.97
N THR A 522 -7.91 -46.03 52.61
CA THR A 522 -8.91 -45.90 53.68
C THR A 522 -10.20 -45.30 53.12
N ALA A 523 -11.33 -45.89 53.49
CA ALA A 523 -12.65 -45.38 53.10
C ALA A 523 -12.90 -43.97 53.70
N PRO A 524 -13.53 -43.04 52.96
CA PRO A 524 -13.94 -41.75 53.51
C PRO A 524 -14.79 -41.90 54.78
N SER A 525 -14.46 -41.12 55.82
CA SER A 525 -14.97 -41.30 57.18
C SER A 525 -16.37 -40.72 57.46
N SER A 526 -16.94 -39.96 56.52
CA SER A 526 -18.29 -39.37 56.63
C SER A 526 -19.01 -39.32 55.28
N PRO A 527 -19.29 -40.47 54.62
CA PRO A 527 -19.86 -40.50 53.29
C PRO A 527 -21.36 -40.24 53.27
N LYS A 528 -21.85 -39.73 52.15
CA LYS A 528 -23.27 -39.57 51.81
C LYS A 528 -23.66 -40.59 50.75
N SER A 529 -24.94 -40.99 50.72
CA SER A 529 -25.45 -41.88 49.66
C SER A 529 -25.20 -41.25 48.29
N GLY A 530 -24.50 -41.97 47.41
CA GLY A 530 -24.03 -41.46 46.12
C GLY A 530 -22.56 -41.05 46.05
N ASP A 531 -21.85 -40.92 47.17
CA ASP A 531 -20.41 -40.61 47.17
C ASP A 531 -19.58 -41.77 46.57
N PHE A 532 -18.48 -41.43 45.91
CA PHE A 532 -17.56 -42.38 45.28
C PHE A 532 -16.16 -42.37 45.92
N TRP A 533 -15.48 -43.52 45.81
CA TRP A 533 -14.11 -43.70 46.27
C TRP A 533 -13.40 -44.79 45.45
N TYR A 534 -12.25 -44.48 44.86
CA TYR A 534 -11.37 -45.49 44.28
C TYR A 534 -10.59 -46.18 45.41
N LYS A 535 -11.09 -47.33 45.85
CA LYS A 535 -10.45 -48.17 46.86
C LYS A 535 -9.18 -48.76 46.29
N VAL A 536 -8.05 -48.42 46.89
CA VAL A 536 -6.75 -49.06 46.65
C VAL A 536 -6.61 -50.26 47.59
N ASP A 537 -6.24 -51.42 47.04
CA ASP A 537 -5.92 -52.62 47.81
C ASP A 537 -4.55 -53.16 47.38
N HIS A 538 -3.52 -52.89 48.18
CA HIS A 538 -2.15 -53.34 47.93
C HIS A 538 -1.96 -54.86 48.09
N THR A 539 -2.85 -55.55 48.82
CA THR A 539 -2.78 -57.00 49.01
C THR A 539 -3.38 -57.72 47.80
N ALA A 540 -4.54 -57.26 47.34
CA ALA A 540 -5.20 -57.74 46.13
C ALA A 540 -4.62 -57.15 44.81
N GLN A 541 -3.71 -56.17 44.91
CA GLN A 541 -3.07 -55.47 43.78
C GLN A 541 -4.09 -54.89 42.79
N SER A 542 -5.09 -54.20 43.34
CA SER A 542 -6.25 -53.72 42.59
C SER A 542 -6.67 -52.30 43.01
N VAL A 543 -7.34 -51.62 42.09
CA VAL A 543 -8.13 -50.43 42.39
C VAL A 543 -9.56 -50.70 41.91
N VAL A 544 -10.54 -50.46 42.77
CA VAL A 544 -11.96 -50.65 42.46
C VAL A 544 -12.73 -49.38 42.82
N LEU A 545 -13.57 -48.89 41.90
CA LEU A 545 -14.47 -47.79 42.20
C LEU A 545 -15.60 -48.30 43.11
N MET A 546 -15.69 -47.71 44.29
CA MET A 546 -16.73 -47.95 45.28
C MET A 546 -17.73 -46.79 45.26
N LYS A 547 -18.99 -47.10 45.55
CA LYS A 547 -20.08 -46.15 45.78
C LYS A 547 -20.72 -46.43 47.15
N TYR A 548 -20.97 -45.39 47.93
CA TYR A 548 -21.68 -45.53 49.19
C TYR A 548 -23.20 -45.52 48.93
N ASP A 549 -23.91 -46.57 49.36
CA ASP A 549 -25.36 -46.68 49.11
C ASP A 549 -26.23 -45.95 50.14
N GLY A 550 -25.65 -45.57 51.28
CA GLY A 550 -26.34 -45.00 52.44
C GLY A 550 -26.06 -45.77 53.74
N ALA A 551 -25.66 -47.04 53.64
CA ALA A 551 -25.27 -47.89 54.76
C ALA A 551 -23.85 -48.45 54.61
N GLU A 552 -23.42 -48.81 53.39
CA GLU A 552 -22.11 -49.42 53.14
C GLU A 552 -21.51 -49.05 51.77
N TRP A 553 -20.21 -49.30 51.62
CA TRP A 553 -19.48 -49.13 50.37
C TRP A 553 -19.59 -50.39 49.50
N LYS A 554 -20.19 -50.26 48.31
CA LYS A 554 -20.34 -51.34 47.32
C LYS A 554 -19.59 -51.02 46.04
N ASN A 555 -19.31 -52.03 45.21
CA ASN A 555 -18.73 -51.80 43.88
C ASN A 555 -19.67 -50.92 43.05
N ALA A 556 -19.14 -49.84 42.48
CA ALA A 556 -19.86 -48.96 41.57
C ALA A 556 -20.13 -49.65 40.22
N THR A 557 -21.21 -49.23 39.54
CA THR A 557 -21.49 -49.63 38.14
C THR A 557 -21.22 -48.49 37.16
N GLU A 558 -21.05 -47.28 37.70
CA GLU A 558 -20.69 -46.06 36.98
C GLU A 558 -19.31 -46.16 36.34
N LYS A 559 -19.18 -45.50 35.19
CA LYS A 559 -17.96 -45.48 34.39
C LYS A 559 -17.60 -44.03 34.06
N GLN A 560 -16.33 -43.83 33.75
CA GLN A 560 -15.85 -42.58 33.18
C GLN A 560 -16.41 -42.38 31.77
N THR A 561 -16.49 -41.13 31.31
CA THR A 561 -17.11 -40.80 30.00
C THR A 561 -16.15 -41.03 28.83
N LEU A 562 -14.85 -41.08 29.09
CA LEU A 562 -13.83 -41.46 28.12
C LEU A 562 -13.36 -42.91 28.33
N THR A 563 -12.88 -43.52 27.25
CA THR A 563 -12.25 -44.86 27.28
C THR A 563 -10.74 -44.71 27.47
N TYR A 564 -10.17 -45.49 28.39
CA TYR A 564 -8.75 -45.48 28.75
C TYR A 564 -8.15 -46.86 28.49
N THR A 565 -7.28 -46.95 27.47
CA THR A 565 -6.64 -48.20 27.05
C THR A 565 -5.17 -48.16 27.43
N TRP A 566 -4.72 -49.12 28.24
CA TRP A 566 -3.36 -49.15 28.76
C TRP A 566 -2.47 -50.13 28.01
N TYR A 567 -1.22 -49.75 27.83
CA TYR A 567 -0.16 -50.54 27.23
C TYR A 567 1.09 -50.43 28.10
N MET A 568 1.93 -51.48 28.10
CA MET A 568 3.18 -51.50 28.84
C MET A 568 4.32 -51.94 27.92
N GLN A 569 5.48 -51.33 28.10
CA GLN A 569 6.74 -51.71 27.49
C GLN A 569 7.75 -52.08 28.57
N ASP A 570 8.57 -53.09 28.31
CA ASP A 570 9.70 -53.46 29.17
C ASP A 570 10.85 -52.45 29.06
N LYS A 571 11.89 -52.68 29.87
CA LYS A 571 13.13 -51.87 29.92
C LYS A 571 13.88 -51.73 28.59
N ASP A 572 13.62 -52.61 27.61
CA ASP A 572 14.25 -52.57 26.29
C ASP A 572 13.31 -51.93 25.23
N GLY A 573 12.19 -51.34 25.67
CA GLY A 573 11.19 -50.68 24.82
C GLY A 573 10.25 -51.65 24.09
N LYS A 574 10.26 -52.94 24.44
CA LYS A 574 9.43 -53.95 23.77
C LYS A 574 8.07 -54.05 24.47
N ALA A 575 7.00 -54.05 23.67
CA ALA A 575 5.64 -54.20 24.17
C ALA A 575 5.44 -55.55 24.88
N ILE A 576 4.82 -55.51 26.06
CA ILE A 576 4.46 -56.67 26.88
C ILE A 576 2.98 -56.64 27.23
N THR A 577 2.39 -57.82 27.45
CA THR A 577 0.95 -57.97 27.72
C THR A 577 0.57 -57.27 29.02
N PHE A 578 -0.37 -56.31 28.96
CA PHE A 578 -0.81 -55.53 30.12
C PHE A 578 -2.32 -55.29 30.07
N GLU A 579 -3.09 -56.16 30.73
CA GLU A 579 -4.55 -56.17 30.68
C GLU A 579 -5.17 -55.33 31.82
N LYS A 580 -4.91 -54.01 31.81
CA LYS A 580 -5.54 -53.04 32.71
C LYS A 580 -6.43 -52.07 31.92
N SER A 581 -7.55 -51.65 32.51
CA SER A 581 -8.51 -50.75 31.89
C SER A 581 -9.15 -49.80 32.91
N GLY A 582 -9.67 -48.66 32.42
CA GLY A 582 -10.23 -47.60 33.25
C GLY A 582 -9.23 -46.48 33.56
N LYS A 583 -9.73 -45.33 34.05
CA LYS A 583 -8.94 -44.11 34.27
C LYS A 583 -7.91 -44.21 35.40
N VAL A 584 -8.09 -45.14 36.34
CA VAL A 584 -7.23 -45.39 37.51
C VAL A 584 -6.90 -46.88 37.54
N ILE A 585 -5.64 -47.24 37.68
CA ILE A 585 -5.17 -48.64 37.68
C ILE A 585 -4.18 -48.91 38.83
N TYR A 586 -3.95 -50.18 39.15
CA TYR A 586 -2.86 -50.61 40.04
C TYR A 586 -1.69 -51.14 39.21
N LEU A 587 -0.48 -50.66 39.48
CA LEU A 587 0.77 -51.17 38.91
C LEU A 587 1.60 -51.83 40.03
N SER A 588 1.87 -53.13 39.92
CA SER A 588 2.61 -53.85 40.96
C SER A 588 4.11 -53.56 40.87
N ALA A 589 4.80 -53.47 42.02
CA ALA A 589 6.26 -53.37 42.02
C ALA A 589 6.94 -54.64 41.45
N LYS A 590 6.19 -55.73 41.29
CA LYS A 590 6.64 -56.97 40.63
C LYS A 590 6.54 -56.93 39.10
N ASP A 591 5.75 -56.01 38.56
CA ASP A 591 5.57 -55.84 37.11
C ASP A 591 6.67 -54.95 36.50
N ILE A 592 7.58 -54.42 37.35
CA ILE A 592 8.62 -53.46 37.00
C ILE A 592 10.01 -54.12 37.09
N ASP A 593 10.53 -54.62 35.97
CA ASP A 593 11.93 -55.07 35.88
C ASP A 593 12.86 -53.89 35.58
N SER A 594 13.33 -53.22 36.64
CA SER A 594 14.20 -52.03 36.63
C SER A 594 13.57 -50.75 36.05
N LEU A 595 12.85 -50.86 34.93
CA LEU A 595 12.15 -49.81 34.19
C LEU A 595 10.94 -50.45 33.48
N VAL A 596 9.81 -49.74 33.48
CA VAL A 596 8.75 -49.94 32.49
C VAL A 596 8.22 -48.59 32.01
N THR A 597 7.67 -48.58 30.80
CA THR A 597 6.96 -47.44 30.26
C THR A 597 5.49 -47.80 30.12
N LEU A 598 4.61 -47.02 30.75
CA LEU A 598 3.16 -47.13 30.55
C LEU A 598 2.72 -46.10 29.52
N GLN A 599 1.84 -46.54 28.62
CA GLN A 599 1.09 -45.65 27.73
C GLN A 599 -0.40 -45.83 27.99
N CYS A 600 -1.14 -44.73 28.03
CA CYS A 600 -2.59 -44.72 28.06
C CYS A 600 -3.12 -43.93 26.86
N ASP A 601 -3.80 -44.63 25.95
CA ASP A 601 -4.55 -44.00 24.87
C ASP A 601 -5.97 -43.70 25.36
N VAL A 602 -6.36 -42.43 25.24
CA VAL A 602 -7.68 -41.93 25.61
C VAL A 602 -8.52 -41.73 24.36
N SER A 603 -9.71 -42.32 24.31
CA SER A 603 -10.64 -42.20 23.18
C SER A 603 -12.06 -41.90 23.63
N LYS A 604 -12.91 -41.46 22.70
CA LYS A 604 -14.36 -41.45 22.93
C LYS A 604 -14.87 -42.88 22.92
N GLY A 605 -15.71 -43.22 23.91
CA GLY A 605 -16.42 -44.50 24.00
C GLY A 605 -17.51 -44.65 22.95
#